data_AF-A0A1Y6CR91-F1
#
_entry.id   AF-A0A1Y6CR91-F1
#
_cell.length_a   1.000
_cell.length_b   1.000
_cell.length_c   1.000
_cell.angle_alpha   90.00
_cell.angle_beta   90.00
_cell.angle_gamma   90.00
#
_symmetry.space_group_name_H-M   'P 1'
#
loop_
_entity.id
_entity.type
_entity.pdbx_description
1 polymer ?
#
loop_
_entity_poly.entity_id
_entity_poly.type
_entity_poly.pdbx_seq_one_letter_code
_entity_poly.pdbx_strand_id
1 'polypeptide(L)'
;MRPTWAISFRSLQAFFKFAANGKVAQILTLLFSNAAGTPKAYIVAHRCMIGAWPKPDDQTGNYKPNDIVTRACQFIQDQPGNAGVGDVYGSICDLAQRGLAGGKINQGISDVTPIVWSMAPGRVSAFSPFVAAILAPANVAEILTGAQAQDLEIDDLSTLLTDTSKVFDSNKRHDVARRILASLPVTLLEKPDGALGCWVSCVAEEDPGFAIDLLADDGFNDEQRNRILARVGDEALAEAPASLDGVLKDATRPKTRNALIERLTQVGKCCTSKSARSRLAERMIASLPMLSGEELHSVGRQIADLGGVSALERNEEVLAKLDAEQSRVLANAFPSSRRLRNALDVPES
;
A
#
# COMPACT_ATOMS: atom_id res chain seq x y z
N MET A 1 9.49 13.79 42.00
CA MET A 1 9.36 15.27 42.04
C MET A 1 8.99 15.77 40.65
N ARG A 2 7.77 16.27 40.46
CA ARG A 2 7.36 16.92 39.20
C ARG A 2 7.87 18.37 39.24
N PRO A 3 8.62 18.85 38.23
CA PRO A 3 9.09 20.23 38.25
C PRO A 3 7.93 21.21 38.01
N THR A 4 7.85 22.21 38.88
CA THR A 4 6.80 23.23 39.04
C THR A 4 6.84 24.32 37.96
N TRP A 5 7.06 23.96 36.69
CA TRP A 5 7.06 24.91 35.55
C TRP A 5 5.83 24.77 34.64
N ALA A 6 4.77 24.11 35.12
CA ALA A 6 3.48 24.10 34.44
C ALA A 6 2.78 25.46 34.65
N ILE A 7 3.32 26.52 34.05
CA ILE A 7 2.48 27.63 33.61
C ILE A 7 1.41 26.97 32.74
N SER A 8 0.13 27.10 33.11
CA SER A 8 -0.97 26.64 32.28
C SER A 8 -0.86 27.31 30.91
N PHE A 9 -0.45 26.57 29.87
CA PHE A 9 -0.10 27.08 28.53
C PHE A 9 -1.28 27.69 27.76
N ARG A 10 -2.52 27.60 28.28
CA ARG A 10 -3.63 28.49 27.85
C ARG A 10 -3.26 29.98 27.97
N SER A 11 -2.29 30.31 28.82
CA SER A 11 -1.76 31.66 29.00
C SER A 11 -0.85 32.14 27.87
N LEU A 12 -0.33 31.29 26.98
CA LEU A 12 0.57 31.74 25.89
C LEU A 12 -0.18 32.40 24.73
N GLN A 13 -1.33 31.86 24.33
CA GLN A 13 -2.24 32.56 23.41
C GLN A 13 -2.73 33.88 24.01
N ALA A 14 -3.05 33.89 25.31
CA ALA A 14 -3.42 35.11 26.02
C ALA A 14 -2.24 36.10 26.07
N PHE A 15 -1.02 35.64 26.32
CA PHE A 15 0.19 36.45 26.35
C PHE A 15 0.46 37.11 24.99
N PHE A 16 0.30 36.39 23.88
CA PHE A 16 0.45 36.97 22.55
C PHE A 16 -0.61 38.02 22.26
N LYS A 17 -1.86 37.84 22.73
CA LYS A 17 -2.95 38.82 22.59
C LYS A 17 -2.67 40.15 23.31
N PHE A 18 -1.89 40.13 24.38
CA PHE A 18 -1.56 41.33 25.18
C PHE A 18 -0.15 41.87 24.92
N ALA A 19 0.63 41.25 24.03
CA ALA A 19 1.96 41.72 23.67
C ALA A 19 1.87 42.96 22.77
N ALA A 20 2.80 43.90 22.95
CA ALA A 20 2.90 45.07 22.08
C ALA A 20 3.22 44.68 20.62
N ASN A 21 2.76 45.49 19.65
CA ASN A 21 2.88 45.20 18.22
C ASN A 21 4.30 44.74 17.82
N GLY A 22 4.40 43.62 17.12
CA GLY A 22 5.64 43.05 16.61
C GLY A 22 6.55 42.38 17.66
N LYS A 23 6.23 42.46 18.95
CA LYS A 23 7.03 41.82 20.01
C LYS A 23 6.89 40.30 20.01
N VAL A 24 5.73 39.78 19.63
CA VAL A 24 5.50 38.32 19.52
C VAL A 24 6.49 37.70 18.54
N ALA A 25 6.68 38.31 17.37
CA ALA A 25 7.63 37.81 16.39
C ALA A 25 9.08 37.84 16.89
N GLN A 26 9.51 38.92 17.53
CA GLN A 26 10.85 39.02 18.12
C GLN A 26 11.10 37.93 19.18
N ILE A 27 10.10 37.69 20.05
CA ILE A 27 10.18 36.67 21.09
C ILE A 27 10.27 35.27 20.48
N LEU A 28 9.45 34.96 19.49
CA LEU A 28 9.47 33.65 18.82
C LEU A 28 10.78 33.41 18.10
N THR A 29 11.27 34.39 17.33
CA THR A 29 12.57 34.27 16.66
C THR A 29 13.68 34.03 17.67
N LEU A 30 13.75 34.82 18.76
CA LEU A 30 14.77 34.66 19.79
C LEU A 30 14.67 33.30 20.50
N LEU A 31 13.46 32.86 20.84
CA LEU A 31 13.22 31.57 21.49
C LEU A 31 13.76 30.43 20.64
N PHE A 32 13.36 30.35 19.37
CA PHE A 32 13.76 29.25 18.50
C PHE A 32 15.24 29.33 18.08
N SER A 33 15.80 30.54 17.91
CA SER A 33 17.24 30.70 17.68
C SER A 33 18.08 30.24 18.86
N ASN A 34 17.69 30.59 20.09
CA ASN A 34 18.42 30.17 21.30
C ASN A 34 18.23 28.68 21.59
N ALA A 35 17.02 28.15 21.33
CA ALA A 35 16.72 26.74 21.56
C ALA A 35 17.39 25.82 20.53
N ALA A 36 17.68 26.28 19.31
CA ALA A 36 18.24 25.48 18.23
C ALA A 36 19.57 24.78 18.54
N GLY A 37 20.35 25.31 19.49
CA GLY A 37 21.61 24.70 19.95
C GLY A 37 21.44 23.70 21.10
N THR A 38 20.23 23.58 21.68
CA THR A 38 19.95 22.73 22.84
C THR A 38 18.74 21.84 22.56
N PRO A 39 18.93 20.56 22.18
CA PRO A 39 17.84 19.69 21.72
C PRO A 39 16.64 19.62 22.65
N LYS A 40 16.86 19.50 23.97
CA LYS A 40 15.79 19.46 24.97
C LYS A 40 14.98 20.77 25.00
N ALA A 41 15.64 21.92 24.89
CA ALA A 41 14.96 23.22 24.87
C ALA A 41 14.17 23.40 23.57
N TYR A 42 14.71 22.93 22.44
CA TYR A 42 14.05 22.97 21.14
C TYR A 42 12.75 22.15 21.13
N ILE A 43 12.81 20.92 21.66
CA ILE A 43 11.65 20.03 21.82
C ILE A 43 10.58 20.68 22.70
N VAL A 44 10.97 21.20 23.87
CA VAL A 44 10.03 21.87 24.79
C VAL A 44 9.39 23.08 24.13
N ALA A 45 10.16 23.92 23.44
CA ALA A 45 9.63 25.07 22.71
C ALA A 45 8.58 24.65 21.67
N HIS A 46 8.87 23.64 20.85
CA HIS A 46 7.91 23.12 19.86
C HIS A 46 6.65 22.55 20.51
N ARG A 47 6.79 21.73 21.54
CA ARG A 47 5.67 21.14 22.28
C ARG A 47 4.71 22.20 22.80
N CYS A 48 5.26 23.30 23.33
CA CYS A 48 4.49 24.41 23.86
C CYS A 48 3.76 25.23 22.78
N MET A 49 4.20 25.15 21.53
CA MET A 49 3.61 25.90 20.42
C MET A 49 2.50 25.15 19.67
N ILE A 50 2.29 23.86 19.93
CA ILE A 50 1.19 23.08 19.34
C ILE A 50 -0.16 23.73 19.69
N GLY A 51 -0.92 24.13 18.67
CA GLY A 51 -2.19 24.83 18.80
C GLY A 51 -2.06 26.30 19.22
N ALA A 52 -0.85 26.80 19.43
CA ALA A 52 -0.57 28.14 19.96
C ALA A 52 0.19 29.05 18.99
N TRP A 53 0.53 28.58 17.78
CA TRP A 53 1.16 29.44 16.76
C TRP A 53 0.31 30.67 16.45
N PRO A 54 0.84 31.90 16.58
CA PRO A 54 0.09 33.10 16.27
C PRO A 54 0.00 33.32 14.76
N LYS A 55 -1.09 33.94 14.28
CA LYS A 55 -1.20 34.28 12.86
C LYS A 55 -0.26 35.46 12.55
N PRO A 56 0.57 35.41 11.50
CA PRO A 56 1.32 36.58 11.07
C PRO A 56 0.36 37.71 10.67
N ASP A 57 0.41 38.82 11.39
CA ASP A 57 -0.35 40.04 11.15
C ASP A 57 0.41 41.25 11.73
N ASP A 58 -0.15 42.45 11.59
CA ASP A 58 0.48 43.70 12.05
C ASP A 58 0.70 43.74 13.58
N GLN A 59 -0.08 42.99 14.35
CA GLN A 59 0.05 42.91 15.81
C GLN A 59 1.14 41.91 16.22
N THR A 60 1.22 40.77 15.54
CA THR A 60 2.15 39.69 15.85
C THR A 60 3.55 39.97 15.27
N GLY A 61 3.62 40.60 14.11
CA GLY A 61 4.84 40.77 13.31
C GLY A 61 5.20 39.52 12.49
N ASN A 62 6.23 39.63 11.64
CA ASN A 62 6.64 38.56 10.72
C ASN A 62 7.74 37.67 11.33
N TYR A 63 7.35 36.57 11.98
CA TYR A 63 8.28 35.61 12.63
C TYR A 63 8.80 34.49 11.72
N LYS A 64 8.56 34.61 10.40
CA LYS A 64 9.01 33.66 9.35
C LYS A 64 8.70 32.18 9.66
N PRO A 65 7.42 31.78 9.60
CA PRO A 65 7.01 30.41 9.92
C PRO A 65 7.69 29.33 9.07
N ASN A 66 8.02 29.63 7.81
CA ASN A 66 8.73 28.70 6.93
C ASN A 66 10.12 28.34 7.46
N ASP A 67 10.88 29.31 7.98
CA ASP A 67 12.24 29.10 8.48
C ASP A 67 12.23 28.17 9.71
N ILE A 68 11.20 28.30 10.56
CA ILE A 68 10.97 27.42 11.71
C ILE A 68 10.74 25.99 11.24
N VAL A 69 9.88 25.79 10.23
CA VAL A 69 9.60 24.44 9.71
C VAL A 69 10.84 23.83 9.07
N THR A 70 11.55 24.58 8.23
CA THR A 70 12.81 24.11 7.63
C THR A 70 13.83 23.70 8.69
N ARG A 71 14.02 24.50 9.74
CA ARG A 71 14.94 24.17 10.82
C ARG A 71 14.49 22.95 11.63
N ALA A 72 13.20 22.79 11.85
CA ALA A 72 12.63 21.64 12.54
C ALA A 72 12.78 20.34 11.73
N CYS A 73 12.55 20.37 10.42
CA CYS A 73 12.83 19.22 9.54
C CYS A 73 14.32 18.84 9.62
N GLN A 74 15.23 19.81 9.55
CA GLN A 74 16.66 19.55 9.72
C GLN A 74 16.97 18.94 11.09
N PHE A 75 16.36 19.45 12.18
CA PHE A 75 16.53 18.89 13.52
C PHE A 75 16.08 17.43 13.61
N ILE A 76 14.95 17.08 12.98
CA ILE A 76 14.44 15.70 12.95
C ILE A 76 15.42 14.78 12.20
N GLN A 77 15.98 15.24 11.09
CA GLN A 77 16.98 14.50 10.31
C GLN A 77 18.30 14.32 11.08
N ASP A 78 18.77 15.38 11.74
CA ASP A 78 20.03 15.36 12.47
C ASP A 78 19.93 14.55 13.77
N GLN A 79 18.74 14.49 14.39
CA GLN A 79 18.54 13.90 15.71
C GLN A 79 17.27 13.03 15.82
N PRO A 80 17.13 12.01 14.97
CA PRO A 80 15.91 11.19 14.90
C PRO A 80 15.61 10.43 16.20
N GLY A 81 16.66 10.03 16.94
CA GLY A 81 16.54 9.26 18.19
C GLY A 81 16.14 10.05 19.44
N ASN A 82 15.92 11.36 19.34
CA ASN A 82 15.59 12.17 20.51
C ASN A 82 14.18 11.91 21.03
N ALA A 83 14.07 11.64 22.34
CA ALA A 83 12.81 11.60 23.05
C ALA A 83 12.08 12.97 22.93
N GLY A 84 11.01 13.02 22.12
CA GLY A 84 10.24 14.22 21.82
C GLY A 84 10.33 14.73 20.39
N VAL A 85 11.00 14.00 19.47
CA VAL A 85 10.99 14.30 18.02
C VAL A 85 9.57 14.42 17.47
N GLY A 86 8.63 13.59 17.95
CA GLY A 86 7.23 13.66 17.58
C GLY A 86 6.51 14.95 18.03
N ASP A 87 6.98 15.65 19.07
CA ASP A 87 6.42 16.95 19.45
C ASP A 87 6.90 18.06 18.51
N VAL A 88 8.15 17.98 18.03
CA VAL A 88 8.68 18.87 16.99
C VAL A 88 7.87 18.68 15.71
N TYR A 89 7.66 17.43 15.29
CA TYR A 89 6.82 17.09 14.15
C TYR A 89 5.37 17.59 14.29
N GLY A 90 4.72 17.29 15.42
CA GLY A 90 3.35 17.75 15.66
C GLY A 90 3.21 19.28 15.64
N SER A 91 4.23 19.99 16.13
CA SER A 91 4.29 21.45 16.12
C SER A 91 4.36 22.03 14.70
N ILE A 92 5.14 21.44 13.80
CA ILE A 92 5.23 21.90 12.40
C ILE A 92 4.03 21.47 11.56
N CYS A 93 3.44 20.31 11.85
CA CYS A 93 2.17 19.89 11.24
C CYS A 93 1.02 20.82 11.64
N ASP A 94 0.88 21.18 12.92
CA ASP A 94 -0.11 22.18 13.37
C ASP A 94 0.08 23.52 12.66
N LEU A 95 1.33 23.99 12.56
CA LEU A 95 1.66 25.23 11.87
C LEU A 95 1.23 25.20 10.39
N ALA A 96 1.56 24.11 9.69
CA ALA A 96 1.26 23.94 8.27
C ALA A 96 -0.23 23.74 8.01
N GLN A 97 -0.91 22.90 8.80
CA GLN A 97 -2.34 22.62 8.70
C GLN A 97 -3.19 23.89 8.90
N ARG A 98 -2.74 24.81 9.76
CA ARG A 98 -3.39 26.10 9.99
C ARG A 98 -3.09 27.15 8.90
N GLY A 99 -2.33 26.78 7.86
CA GLY A 99 -1.97 27.65 6.75
C GLY A 99 -1.02 28.79 7.13
N LEU A 100 -0.28 28.65 8.23
CA LEU A 100 0.63 29.69 8.71
C LEU A 100 1.99 29.66 8.00
N ALA A 101 2.38 28.51 7.45
CA ALA A 101 3.52 28.38 6.55
C ALA A 101 3.05 28.09 5.12
N GLY A 102 3.85 28.49 4.14
CA GLY A 102 3.51 28.35 2.72
C GLY A 102 3.75 26.93 2.22
N GLY A 103 2.95 26.45 1.26
CA GLY A 103 2.94 25.03 0.83
C GLY A 103 4.28 24.42 0.37
N LYS A 104 5.32 25.23 0.07
CA LYS A 104 6.68 24.72 -0.23
C LYS A 104 7.30 23.93 0.92
N ILE A 105 6.89 24.16 2.16
CA ILE A 105 7.37 23.43 3.33
C ILE A 105 6.78 22.02 3.47
N ASN A 106 5.66 21.74 2.78
CA ASN A 106 4.98 20.45 2.88
C ASN A 106 5.87 19.29 2.43
N GLN A 107 6.71 19.51 1.42
CA GLN A 107 7.70 18.51 0.99
C GLN A 107 8.66 18.17 2.12
N GLY A 108 9.21 19.17 2.80
CA GLY A 108 10.12 18.95 3.93
C GLY A 108 9.45 18.22 5.11
N ILE A 109 8.15 18.44 5.35
CA ILE A 109 7.39 17.68 6.35
C ILE A 109 7.22 16.23 5.88
N SER A 110 6.80 16.02 4.63
CA SER A 110 6.65 14.68 4.03
C SER A 110 7.95 13.88 4.10
N ASP A 111 9.08 14.50 3.78
CA ASP A 111 10.40 13.85 3.76
C ASP A 111 10.83 13.35 5.14
N VAL A 112 10.42 14.03 6.23
CA VAL A 112 10.75 13.61 7.60
C VAL A 112 9.67 12.73 8.22
N THR A 113 8.50 12.57 7.60
CA THR A 113 7.41 11.74 8.13
C THR A 113 7.84 10.28 8.37
N PRO A 114 8.53 9.57 7.45
CA PRO A 114 8.97 8.19 7.70
C PRO A 114 9.95 8.08 8.88
N ILE A 115 10.82 9.08 9.04
CA ILE A 115 11.76 9.15 10.17
C ILE A 115 10.97 9.22 11.49
N VAL A 116 10.00 10.14 11.56
CA VAL A 116 9.18 10.30 12.78
C VAL A 116 8.29 9.09 13.01
N TRP A 117 7.79 8.46 11.95
CA TRP A 117 6.98 7.23 12.03
C TRP A 117 7.70 6.13 12.80
N SER A 118 8.98 5.90 12.51
CA SER A 118 9.79 4.88 13.17
C SER A 118 10.01 5.11 14.68
N MET A 119 9.68 6.30 15.18
CA MET A 119 9.95 6.74 16.55
C MET A 119 8.70 7.12 17.35
N ALA A 120 7.66 7.62 16.67
CA ALA A 120 6.46 8.17 17.28
C ALA A 120 5.25 8.07 16.33
N PRO A 121 4.80 6.86 15.96
CA PRO A 121 3.73 6.64 14.96
C PRO A 121 2.42 7.34 15.36
N GLY A 122 2.03 7.28 16.63
CA GLY A 122 0.84 7.98 17.14
C GLY A 122 0.85 9.50 16.94
N ARG A 123 2.03 10.12 16.85
CA ARG A 123 2.13 11.55 16.49
C ARG A 123 1.91 11.80 15.01
N VAL A 124 2.31 10.89 14.14
CA VAL A 124 2.04 10.99 12.70
C VAL A 124 0.55 10.72 12.43
N SER A 125 0.02 9.65 13.02
CA SER A 125 -1.38 9.24 12.95
C SER A 125 -2.35 10.34 13.42
N ALA A 126 -2.04 11.06 14.51
CA ALA A 126 -2.86 12.18 14.98
C ALA A 126 -3.03 13.33 13.95
N PHE A 127 -2.17 13.41 12.94
CA PHE A 127 -2.25 14.37 11.85
C PHE A 127 -2.53 13.71 10.49
N SER A 128 -3.03 12.46 10.46
CA SER A 128 -3.20 11.68 9.23
C SER A 128 -3.97 12.39 8.11
N PRO A 129 -5.05 13.18 8.34
CA PRO A 129 -5.75 13.83 7.22
C PRO A 129 -4.88 14.88 6.52
N PHE A 130 -4.03 15.58 7.28
CA PHE A 130 -3.08 16.54 6.74
C PHE A 130 -1.88 15.83 6.10
N VAL A 131 -1.32 14.84 6.79
CA VAL A 131 -0.14 14.10 6.34
C VAL A 131 -0.43 13.35 5.03
N ALA A 132 -1.58 12.69 4.91
CA ALA A 132 -2.03 12.04 3.68
C ALA A 132 -2.03 12.97 2.46
N ALA A 133 -2.36 14.25 2.65
CA ALA A 133 -2.37 15.26 1.58
C ALA A 133 -0.98 15.68 1.07
N ILE A 134 0.06 15.44 1.86
CA ILE A 134 1.42 15.89 1.55
C ILE A 134 2.39 14.74 1.27
N LEU A 135 2.06 13.51 1.67
CA LEU A 135 2.91 12.34 1.46
C LEU A 135 3.13 12.05 -0.02
N ALA A 136 4.37 11.70 -0.38
CA ALA A 136 4.68 11.08 -1.66
C ALA A 136 4.64 9.54 -1.55
N PRO A 137 4.42 8.81 -2.67
CA PRO A 137 4.42 7.35 -2.67
C PRO A 137 5.68 6.71 -2.06
N ALA A 138 6.84 7.35 -2.23
CA ALA A 138 8.10 6.91 -1.64
C ALA A 138 8.04 6.90 -0.11
N ASN A 139 7.47 7.92 0.51
CA ASN A 139 7.37 8.03 1.96
C ASN A 139 6.43 6.97 2.53
N VAL A 140 5.30 6.67 1.86
CA VAL A 140 4.37 5.61 2.29
C VAL A 140 5.03 4.24 2.22
N ALA A 141 5.77 3.96 1.14
CA ALA A 141 6.52 2.72 1.03
C ALA A 141 7.57 2.61 2.15
N GLU A 142 8.31 3.68 2.42
CA GLU A 142 9.31 3.72 3.50
C GLU A 142 8.68 3.52 4.89
N ILE A 143 7.50 4.10 5.15
CA ILE A 143 6.72 3.86 6.37
C ILE A 143 6.38 2.38 6.55
N LEU A 144 6.02 1.69 5.46
CA LEU A 144 5.60 0.29 5.48
C LEU A 144 6.76 -0.70 5.51
N THR A 145 7.88 -0.39 4.85
CA THR A 145 9.02 -1.31 4.69
C THR A 145 10.20 -0.98 5.59
N GLY A 146 10.23 0.23 6.17
CA GLY A 146 11.30 0.70 7.04
C GLY A 146 11.24 0.14 8.45
N ALA A 147 12.12 0.65 9.31
CA ALA A 147 12.14 0.29 10.73
C ALA A 147 10.83 0.74 11.40
N GLN A 148 10.23 -0.16 12.17
CA GLN A 148 8.98 0.10 12.88
C GLN A 148 9.27 0.49 14.33
N ALA A 149 8.44 1.38 14.88
CA ALA A 149 8.47 1.71 16.30
C ALA A 149 8.11 0.48 17.14
N GLN A 150 8.71 0.35 18.33
CA GLN A 150 8.44 -0.78 19.23
C GLN A 150 7.00 -0.81 19.75
N ASP A 151 6.39 0.37 19.85
CA ASP A 151 5.05 0.63 20.35
C ASP A 151 4.06 0.93 19.20
N LEU A 152 4.34 0.46 17.98
CA LEU A 152 3.43 0.64 16.86
C LEU A 152 2.08 -0.05 17.14
N GLU A 153 1.03 0.76 17.26
CA GLU A 153 -0.35 0.29 17.34
C GLU A 153 -0.94 0.08 15.94
N ILE A 154 -1.77 -0.95 15.79
CA ILE A 154 -2.43 -1.25 14.52
C ILE A 154 -3.34 -0.10 14.06
N ASP A 155 -3.96 0.60 15.02
CA ASP A 155 -4.87 1.71 14.78
C ASP A 155 -4.14 2.94 14.20
N ASP A 156 -2.89 3.17 14.59
CA ASP A 156 -2.08 4.25 14.03
C ASP A 156 -1.79 4.02 12.55
N LEU A 157 -1.37 2.79 12.22
CA LEU A 157 -1.08 2.43 10.83
C LEU A 157 -2.35 2.43 9.98
N SER A 158 -3.43 1.82 10.46
CA SER A 158 -4.68 1.73 9.70
C SER A 158 -5.26 3.11 9.41
N THR A 159 -5.22 4.04 10.37
CA THR A 159 -5.69 5.42 10.21
C THR A 159 -4.88 6.14 9.13
N LEU A 160 -3.54 6.12 9.21
CA LEU A 160 -2.69 6.77 8.23
C LEU A 160 -2.88 6.21 6.81
N LEU A 161 -2.92 4.89 6.67
CA LEU A 161 -3.05 4.25 5.35
C LEU A 161 -4.42 4.49 4.73
N THR A 162 -5.50 4.49 5.54
CA THR A 162 -6.86 4.77 5.07
C THR A 162 -6.99 6.21 4.56
N ASP A 163 -6.47 7.19 5.31
CA ASP A 163 -6.51 8.58 4.85
C ASP A 163 -5.65 8.77 3.59
N THR A 164 -4.50 8.09 3.52
CA THR A 164 -3.61 8.15 2.36
C THR A 164 -4.22 7.50 1.12
N SER A 165 -4.86 6.33 1.26
CA SER A 165 -5.48 5.63 0.13
C SER A 165 -6.61 6.46 -0.50
N LYS A 166 -7.41 7.16 0.32
CA LYS A 166 -8.48 8.07 -0.14
C LYS A 166 -7.95 9.27 -0.92
N VAL A 167 -6.82 9.84 -0.49
CA VAL A 167 -6.23 11.01 -1.13
C VAL A 167 -5.47 10.65 -2.41
N PHE A 168 -4.83 9.48 -2.45
CA PHE A 168 -4.02 9.08 -3.60
C PHE A 168 -4.91 8.66 -4.77
N ASP A 169 -4.58 9.15 -5.97
CA ASP A 169 -5.13 8.62 -7.21
C ASP A 169 -4.59 7.21 -7.52
N SER A 170 -5.18 6.56 -8.52
CA SER A 170 -4.77 5.20 -8.93
C SER A 170 -3.27 5.10 -9.25
N ASN A 171 -2.68 6.10 -9.92
CA ASN A 171 -1.26 6.07 -10.28
C ASN A 171 -0.36 6.10 -9.04
N LYS A 172 -0.67 6.97 -8.08
CA LYS A 172 0.06 7.03 -6.80
C LYS A 172 -0.13 5.75 -6.00
N ARG A 173 -1.32 5.16 -5.99
CA ARG A 173 -1.58 3.89 -5.29
C ARG A 173 -0.76 2.74 -5.86
N HIS A 174 -0.69 2.65 -7.18
CA HIS A 174 0.15 1.69 -7.88
C HIS A 174 1.65 1.95 -7.63
N ASP A 175 2.09 3.22 -7.60
CA ASP A 175 3.50 3.54 -7.32
C ASP A 175 3.93 3.11 -5.91
N VAL A 176 3.07 3.28 -4.89
CA VAL A 176 3.33 2.74 -3.54
C VAL A 176 3.52 1.23 -3.60
N ALA A 177 2.60 0.50 -4.25
CA ALA A 177 2.70 -0.95 -4.36
C ALA A 177 3.98 -1.40 -5.10
N ARG A 178 4.35 -0.73 -6.20
CA ARG A 178 5.60 -1.02 -6.92
C ARG A 178 6.82 -0.85 -6.03
N ARG A 179 6.86 0.20 -5.21
CA ARG A 179 7.97 0.46 -4.28
C ARG A 179 8.07 -0.56 -3.16
N ILE A 180 6.93 -1.00 -2.61
CA ILE A 180 6.88 -2.09 -1.63
C ILE A 180 7.37 -3.41 -2.27
N LEU A 181 6.92 -3.71 -3.49
CA LEU A 181 7.30 -4.91 -4.24
C LEU A 181 8.76 -4.91 -4.71
N ALA A 182 9.37 -3.75 -4.87
CA ALA A 182 10.80 -3.61 -5.16
C ALA A 182 11.68 -3.98 -3.96
N SER A 183 11.12 -4.01 -2.75
CA SER A 183 11.79 -4.43 -1.53
C SER A 183 11.53 -5.91 -1.23
N LEU A 184 12.39 -6.53 -0.40
CA LEU A 184 12.13 -7.88 0.11
C LEU A 184 10.81 -7.89 0.93
N PRO A 185 10.13 -9.05 1.02
CA PRO A 185 8.98 -9.21 1.92
C PRO A 185 9.29 -8.77 3.35
N VAL A 186 8.49 -7.82 3.88
CA VAL A 186 8.66 -7.30 5.24
C VAL A 186 7.54 -7.85 6.12
N THR A 187 7.92 -8.46 7.24
CA THR A 187 6.96 -8.82 8.30
C THR A 187 6.53 -7.54 9.02
N LEU A 188 5.23 -7.26 9.00
CA LEU A 188 4.64 -6.09 9.65
C LEU A 188 3.42 -6.54 10.44
N LEU A 189 3.34 -6.14 11.72
CA LEU A 189 2.27 -6.57 12.64
C LEU A 189 2.09 -8.09 12.66
N GLU A 190 3.21 -8.82 12.79
CA GLU A 190 3.29 -10.29 12.82
C GLU A 190 2.80 -11.01 11.55
N LYS A 191 2.42 -10.27 10.49
CA LYS A 191 1.98 -10.85 9.22
C LYS A 191 3.15 -10.96 8.24
N PRO A 192 3.37 -12.14 7.62
CA PRO A 192 4.39 -12.29 6.58
C PRO A 192 4.02 -11.41 5.38
N ASP A 193 5.01 -10.70 4.83
CA ASP A 193 4.83 -9.69 3.77
C ASP A 193 3.69 -8.70 4.10
N GLY A 194 3.61 -8.33 5.38
CA GLY A 194 2.55 -7.50 5.96
C GLY A 194 2.51 -6.09 5.40
N ALA A 195 3.65 -5.54 4.96
CA ALA A 195 3.71 -4.24 4.30
C ALA A 195 2.78 -4.17 3.07
N LEU A 196 2.93 -5.15 2.15
CA LEU A 196 2.07 -5.26 0.97
C LEU A 196 0.62 -5.57 1.37
N GLY A 197 0.44 -6.46 2.35
CA GLY A 197 -0.89 -6.84 2.84
C GLY A 197 -1.69 -5.65 3.41
N CYS A 198 -1.06 -4.82 4.24
CA CYS A 198 -1.67 -3.62 4.79
C CYS A 198 -2.05 -2.63 3.68
N TRP A 199 -1.12 -2.35 2.75
CA TRP A 199 -1.40 -1.43 1.65
C TRP A 199 -2.56 -1.89 0.76
N VAL A 200 -2.53 -3.15 0.30
CA VAL A 200 -3.57 -3.70 -0.56
C VAL A 200 -4.93 -3.69 0.15
N SER A 201 -4.97 -4.05 1.44
CA SER A 201 -6.22 -4.07 2.20
C SER A 201 -6.84 -2.66 2.31
N CYS A 202 -6.04 -1.64 2.61
CA CYS A 202 -6.53 -0.27 2.74
C CYS A 202 -6.95 0.36 1.40
N VAL A 203 -6.33 -0.06 0.28
CA VAL A 203 -6.75 0.42 -1.05
C VAL A 203 -8.00 -0.31 -1.53
N ALA A 204 -8.15 -1.60 -1.21
CA ALA A 204 -9.28 -2.42 -1.66
C ALA A 204 -10.64 -1.93 -1.16
N GLU A 205 -10.68 -1.17 -0.04
CA GLU A 205 -11.92 -0.52 0.43
C GLU A 205 -12.45 0.53 -0.55
N GLU A 206 -11.56 1.27 -1.21
CA GLU A 206 -11.90 2.33 -2.17
C GLU A 206 -11.85 1.83 -3.62
N ASP A 207 -11.03 0.82 -3.89
CA ASP A 207 -10.80 0.24 -5.21
C ASP A 207 -10.66 -1.29 -5.11
N PRO A 208 -11.78 -2.03 -5.12
CA PRO A 208 -11.76 -3.50 -5.02
C PRO A 208 -11.00 -4.19 -6.17
N GLY A 209 -10.82 -3.50 -7.31
CA GLY A 209 -10.08 -4.01 -8.46
C GLY A 209 -8.56 -3.90 -8.35
N PHE A 210 -8.06 -3.10 -7.39
CA PHE A 210 -6.64 -2.72 -7.30
C PHE A 210 -5.66 -3.91 -7.34
N ALA A 211 -5.92 -4.98 -6.57
CA ALA A 211 -5.02 -6.12 -6.53
C ALA A 211 -5.04 -6.94 -7.83
N ILE A 212 -6.19 -6.98 -8.51
CA ILE A 212 -6.35 -7.61 -9.83
C ILE A 212 -5.60 -6.80 -10.89
N ASP A 213 -5.71 -5.48 -10.85
CA ASP A 213 -5.02 -4.57 -11.77
C ASP A 213 -3.49 -4.68 -11.60
N LEU A 214 -3.01 -4.71 -10.35
CA LEU A 214 -1.60 -4.98 -10.06
C LEU A 214 -1.15 -6.35 -10.59
N LEU A 215 -1.98 -7.38 -10.47
CA LEU A 215 -1.65 -8.72 -10.96
C LEU A 215 -1.53 -8.73 -12.49
N ALA A 216 -2.33 -7.92 -13.19
CA ALA A 216 -2.31 -7.78 -14.63
C ALA A 216 -1.14 -6.93 -15.17
N ASP A 217 -0.43 -6.18 -14.32
CA ASP A 217 0.72 -5.37 -14.72
C ASP A 217 1.94 -6.25 -15.09
N ASP A 218 2.31 -6.23 -16.37
CA ASP A 218 3.44 -6.98 -16.91
C ASP A 218 4.82 -6.39 -16.53
N GLY A 219 4.86 -5.23 -15.88
CA GLY A 219 6.09 -4.63 -15.36
C GLY A 219 6.70 -5.38 -14.17
N PHE A 220 5.95 -6.29 -13.54
CA PHE A 220 6.42 -7.08 -12.40
C PHE A 220 7.12 -8.38 -12.81
N ASN A 221 8.16 -8.74 -12.07
CA ASN A 221 8.79 -10.05 -12.19
C ASN A 221 7.95 -11.15 -11.51
N ASP A 222 8.33 -12.41 -11.70
CA ASP A 222 7.58 -13.56 -11.17
C ASP A 222 7.45 -13.56 -9.64
N GLU A 223 8.50 -13.18 -8.91
CA GLU A 223 8.43 -13.09 -7.44
C GLU A 223 7.41 -12.04 -6.99
N GLN A 224 7.42 -10.88 -7.65
CA GLN A 224 6.53 -9.77 -7.35
C GLN A 224 5.08 -10.11 -7.69
N ARG A 225 4.80 -10.70 -8.87
CA ARG A 225 3.45 -11.15 -9.23
C ARG A 225 2.95 -12.25 -8.30
N ASN A 226 3.81 -13.16 -7.86
CA ASN A 226 3.43 -14.18 -6.89
C ASN A 226 3.04 -13.58 -5.53
N ARG A 227 3.78 -12.55 -5.06
CA ARG A 227 3.42 -11.79 -3.86
C ARG A 227 2.09 -11.06 -4.02
N ILE A 228 1.83 -10.46 -5.17
CA ILE A 228 0.53 -9.82 -5.47
C ILE A 228 -0.59 -10.87 -5.46
N LEU A 229 -0.41 -11.99 -6.16
CA LEU A 229 -1.38 -13.07 -6.23
C LEU A 229 -1.80 -13.54 -4.84
N ALA A 230 -0.85 -13.70 -3.92
CA ALA A 230 -1.12 -14.08 -2.52
C ALA A 230 -2.00 -13.06 -1.75
N ARG A 231 -2.20 -11.85 -2.28
CA ARG A 231 -3.10 -10.81 -1.72
C ARG A 231 -4.44 -10.71 -2.41
N VAL A 232 -4.60 -11.30 -3.59
CA VAL A 232 -5.88 -11.33 -4.27
C VAL A 232 -6.75 -12.41 -3.62
N GLY A 233 -7.96 -12.07 -3.18
CA GLY A 233 -8.93 -13.03 -2.67
C GLY A 233 -9.45 -13.97 -3.75
N ASP A 234 -9.83 -15.20 -3.38
CA ASP A 234 -10.36 -16.19 -4.33
C ASP A 234 -11.68 -15.72 -4.99
N GLU A 235 -12.50 -14.94 -4.28
CA GLU A 235 -13.70 -14.29 -4.80
C GLU A 235 -13.38 -13.27 -5.90
N ALA A 236 -12.39 -12.40 -5.66
CA ALA A 236 -11.95 -11.42 -6.65
C ALA A 236 -11.38 -12.09 -7.91
N LEU A 237 -10.63 -13.19 -7.75
CA LEU A 237 -10.15 -13.99 -8.89
C LEU A 237 -11.33 -14.59 -9.68
N ALA A 238 -12.34 -15.13 -9.00
CA ALA A 238 -13.53 -15.72 -9.64
C ALA A 238 -14.32 -14.67 -10.45
N GLU A 239 -14.32 -13.42 -10.02
CA GLU A 239 -14.94 -12.30 -10.74
C GLU A 239 -14.09 -11.72 -11.87
N ALA A 240 -12.78 -12.01 -11.89
CA ALA A 240 -11.81 -11.52 -12.87
C ALA A 240 -11.20 -12.64 -13.74
N PRO A 241 -12.00 -13.40 -14.52
CA PRO A 241 -11.53 -14.56 -15.26
C PRO A 241 -10.58 -14.21 -16.43
N ALA A 242 -10.53 -12.94 -16.86
CA ALA A 242 -9.55 -12.48 -17.83
C ALA A 242 -8.13 -12.37 -17.24
N SER A 243 -8.00 -11.93 -15.98
CA SER A 243 -6.71 -11.84 -15.30
C SER A 243 -6.17 -13.23 -14.98
N LEU A 244 -7.05 -14.17 -14.63
CA LEU A 244 -6.72 -15.60 -14.49
C LEU A 244 -6.16 -16.18 -15.79
N ASP A 245 -6.85 -15.96 -16.92
CA ASP A 245 -6.39 -16.39 -18.24
C ASP A 245 -5.01 -15.83 -18.57
N GLY A 246 -4.78 -14.54 -18.29
CA GLY A 246 -3.47 -13.89 -18.47
C GLY A 246 -2.35 -14.58 -17.70
N VAL A 247 -2.57 -14.89 -16.41
CA VAL A 247 -1.57 -15.57 -15.57
C VAL A 247 -1.35 -17.02 -16.02
N LEU A 248 -2.40 -17.74 -16.41
CA LEU A 248 -2.27 -19.14 -16.88
C LEU A 248 -1.50 -19.24 -18.20
N LYS A 249 -1.63 -18.23 -19.08
CA LYS A 249 -0.89 -18.17 -20.36
C LYS A 249 0.55 -17.69 -20.20
N ASP A 250 0.91 -17.12 -19.05
CA ASP A 250 2.24 -16.56 -18.82
C ASP A 250 3.29 -17.64 -18.50
N ALA A 251 3.94 -18.16 -19.54
CA ALA A 251 5.02 -19.12 -19.40
C ALA A 251 6.32 -18.53 -18.82
N THR A 252 6.45 -17.19 -18.75
CA THR A 252 7.67 -16.54 -18.25
C THR A 252 7.71 -16.42 -16.74
N ARG A 253 6.58 -16.64 -16.06
CA ARG A 253 6.39 -16.48 -14.62
C ARG A 253 5.81 -17.75 -13.98
N PRO A 254 6.55 -18.88 -14.01
CA PRO A 254 6.04 -20.18 -13.59
C PRO A 254 5.69 -20.25 -12.10
N LYS A 255 6.34 -19.48 -11.22
CA LYS A 255 6.02 -19.48 -9.77
C LYS A 255 4.62 -18.94 -9.54
N THR A 256 4.30 -17.78 -10.12
CA THR A 256 2.97 -17.17 -10.04
C THR A 256 1.92 -18.09 -10.67
N ARG A 257 2.22 -18.65 -11.84
CA ARG A 257 1.33 -19.57 -12.54
C ARG A 257 1.00 -20.81 -11.70
N ASN A 258 1.99 -21.45 -11.11
CA ASN A 258 1.80 -22.63 -10.26
C ASN A 258 1.01 -22.31 -9.00
N ALA A 259 1.35 -21.20 -8.32
CA ALA A 259 0.59 -20.74 -7.16
C ALA A 259 -0.88 -20.46 -7.50
N LEU A 260 -1.16 -19.99 -8.72
CA LEU A 260 -2.54 -19.84 -9.17
C LEU A 260 -3.22 -21.20 -9.38
N ILE A 261 -2.55 -22.13 -10.07
CA ILE A 261 -3.09 -23.48 -10.35
C ILE A 261 -3.50 -24.19 -9.06
N GLU A 262 -2.67 -24.13 -8.02
CA GLU A 262 -2.97 -24.71 -6.70
C GLU A 262 -4.24 -24.14 -6.06
N ARG A 263 -4.61 -22.89 -6.39
CA ARG A 263 -5.77 -22.17 -5.85
C ARG A 263 -7.03 -22.29 -6.70
N LEU A 264 -6.94 -22.81 -7.93
CA LEU A 264 -8.06 -22.84 -8.86
C LEU A 264 -9.30 -23.57 -8.31
N THR A 265 -9.09 -24.58 -7.46
CA THR A 265 -10.18 -25.31 -6.79
C THR A 265 -11.00 -24.38 -5.89
N GLN A 266 -10.34 -23.55 -5.10
CA GLN A 266 -10.96 -22.58 -4.19
C GLN A 266 -11.64 -21.47 -4.98
N VAL A 267 -10.97 -20.92 -6.00
CA VAL A 267 -11.54 -19.93 -6.91
C VAL A 267 -12.83 -20.45 -7.57
N GLY A 268 -12.85 -21.70 -8.02
CA GLY A 268 -14.04 -22.32 -8.58
C GLY A 268 -15.20 -22.45 -7.59
N LYS A 269 -14.92 -22.65 -6.29
CA LYS A 269 -15.94 -22.69 -5.23
C LYS A 269 -16.56 -21.31 -4.97
N CYS A 270 -15.81 -20.23 -5.17
CA CYS A 270 -16.31 -18.86 -5.06
C CYS A 270 -17.26 -18.46 -6.22
N CYS A 271 -17.32 -19.23 -7.30
CA CYS A 271 -18.28 -18.99 -8.39
C CYS A 271 -19.72 -19.35 -7.96
N THR A 272 -20.50 -18.34 -7.61
CA THR A 272 -21.87 -18.46 -7.07
C THR A 272 -22.93 -18.83 -8.11
N SER A 273 -22.67 -18.61 -9.40
CA SER A 273 -23.64 -18.87 -10.49
C SER A 273 -23.09 -19.80 -11.57
N LYS A 274 -24.01 -20.49 -12.26
CA LYS A 274 -23.65 -21.31 -13.44
C LYS A 274 -22.96 -20.48 -14.54
N SER A 275 -23.39 -19.23 -14.71
CA SER A 275 -22.78 -18.30 -15.67
C SER A 275 -21.34 -17.94 -15.28
N ALA A 276 -21.06 -17.67 -14.00
CA ALA A 276 -19.70 -17.42 -13.52
C ALA A 276 -18.80 -18.65 -13.74
N ARG A 277 -19.29 -19.86 -13.41
CA ARG A 277 -18.54 -21.11 -13.65
C ARG A 277 -18.25 -21.35 -15.13
N SER A 278 -19.24 -21.10 -16.00
CA SER A 278 -19.06 -21.22 -17.47
C SER A 278 -18.00 -20.24 -17.97
N ARG A 279 -18.07 -18.96 -17.58
CA ARG A 279 -17.10 -17.94 -17.98
C ARG A 279 -15.68 -18.27 -17.49
N LEU A 280 -15.54 -18.75 -16.26
CA LEU A 280 -14.25 -19.18 -15.72
C LEU A 280 -13.70 -20.38 -16.51
N ALA A 281 -14.52 -21.41 -16.74
CA ALA A 281 -14.13 -22.58 -17.50
C ALA A 281 -13.72 -22.23 -18.95
N GLU A 282 -14.49 -21.37 -19.63
CA GLU A 282 -14.16 -20.89 -20.98
C GLU A 282 -12.81 -20.18 -21.04
N ARG A 283 -12.50 -19.35 -20.04
CA ARG A 283 -11.21 -18.67 -19.94
C ARG A 283 -10.06 -19.64 -19.68
N MET A 284 -10.24 -20.62 -18.79
CA MET A 284 -9.25 -21.68 -18.54
C MET A 284 -9.05 -22.59 -19.76
N ILE A 285 -10.09 -22.86 -20.55
CA ILE A 285 -9.97 -23.61 -21.81
C ILE A 285 -9.02 -22.89 -22.77
N ALA A 286 -9.10 -21.56 -22.86
CA ALA A 286 -8.25 -20.78 -23.74
C ALA A 286 -6.76 -20.81 -23.36
N SER A 287 -6.42 -21.15 -22.11
CA SER A 287 -5.02 -21.27 -21.65
C SER A 287 -4.42 -22.66 -21.84
N LEU A 288 -5.22 -23.70 -22.12
CA LEU A 288 -4.76 -25.09 -22.20
C LEU A 288 -3.54 -25.31 -23.13
N PRO A 289 -3.46 -24.72 -24.33
CA PRO A 289 -2.33 -24.95 -25.22
C PRO A 289 -0.97 -24.48 -24.65
N MET A 290 -0.99 -23.60 -23.64
CA MET A 290 0.21 -23.04 -23.02
C MET A 290 0.69 -23.84 -21.78
N LEU A 291 -0.02 -24.92 -21.43
CA LEU A 291 0.23 -25.73 -20.25
C LEU A 291 0.73 -27.12 -20.64
N SER A 292 1.45 -27.78 -19.74
CA SER A 292 1.97 -29.13 -19.96
C SER A 292 1.95 -29.97 -18.68
N GLY A 293 2.06 -31.30 -18.81
CA GLY A 293 2.20 -32.22 -17.68
C GLY A 293 1.14 -32.04 -16.57
N GLU A 294 1.60 -31.87 -15.34
CA GLU A 294 0.75 -31.74 -14.15
C GLU A 294 -0.07 -30.45 -14.12
N GLU A 295 0.46 -29.34 -14.65
CA GLU A 295 -0.26 -28.06 -14.76
C GLU A 295 -1.51 -28.25 -15.63
N LEU A 296 -1.32 -28.83 -16.82
CA LEU A 296 -2.39 -29.10 -17.78
C LEU A 296 -3.45 -30.04 -17.20
N HIS A 297 -3.01 -31.09 -16.50
CA HIS A 297 -3.90 -32.04 -15.85
C HIS A 297 -4.76 -31.39 -14.76
N SER A 298 -4.14 -30.54 -13.93
CA SER A 298 -4.81 -29.83 -12.83
C SER A 298 -5.84 -28.82 -13.33
N VAL A 299 -5.46 -28.02 -14.34
CA VAL A 299 -6.37 -27.07 -15.00
C VAL A 299 -7.49 -27.82 -15.71
N GLY A 300 -7.19 -28.92 -16.40
CA GLY A 300 -8.18 -29.78 -17.06
C GLY A 300 -9.23 -30.33 -16.09
N ARG A 301 -8.81 -30.87 -14.94
CA ARG A 301 -9.73 -31.32 -13.89
C ARG A 301 -10.62 -30.21 -13.40
N GLN A 302 -10.06 -29.03 -13.14
CA GLN A 302 -10.87 -27.91 -12.67
C GLN A 302 -11.89 -27.45 -13.71
N ILE A 303 -11.55 -27.43 -15.01
CA ILE A 303 -12.52 -27.16 -16.08
C ILE A 303 -13.66 -28.18 -16.05
N ALA A 304 -13.35 -29.47 -15.85
CA ALA A 304 -14.37 -30.52 -15.74
C ALA A 304 -15.30 -30.28 -14.52
N ASP A 305 -14.73 -29.96 -13.35
CA ASP A 305 -15.47 -29.68 -12.12
C ASP A 305 -16.38 -28.44 -12.23
N LEU A 306 -15.99 -27.46 -13.05
CA LEU A 306 -16.81 -26.29 -13.38
C LEU A 306 -17.92 -26.60 -14.40
N GLY A 307 -17.96 -27.81 -14.97
CA GLY A 307 -18.92 -28.21 -16.01
C GLY A 307 -18.52 -27.80 -17.43
N GLY A 308 -17.24 -27.50 -17.66
CA GLY A 308 -16.71 -26.99 -18.94
C GLY A 308 -16.50 -28.04 -20.04
N VAL A 309 -16.84 -29.31 -19.80
CA VAL A 309 -16.59 -30.41 -20.77
C VAL A 309 -17.18 -30.11 -22.15
N SER A 310 -18.46 -29.72 -22.19
CA SER A 310 -19.13 -29.41 -23.47
C SER A 310 -18.59 -28.16 -24.15
N ALA A 311 -18.06 -27.19 -23.36
CA ALA A 311 -17.43 -26.00 -23.92
C ALA A 311 -16.09 -26.34 -24.57
N LEU A 312 -15.28 -27.20 -23.93
CA LEU A 312 -14.03 -27.71 -24.49
C LEU A 312 -14.27 -28.49 -25.79
N GLU A 313 -15.26 -29.40 -25.80
CA GLU A 313 -15.57 -30.20 -26.99
C GLU A 313 -16.01 -29.35 -28.20
N ARG A 314 -16.57 -28.16 -27.96
CA ARG A 314 -16.99 -27.21 -29.01
C ARG A 314 -15.90 -26.24 -29.43
N ASN A 315 -14.80 -26.15 -28.68
CA ASN A 315 -13.73 -25.20 -28.96
C ASN A 315 -12.68 -25.83 -29.88
N GLU A 316 -13.00 -25.91 -31.17
CA GLU A 316 -12.14 -26.53 -32.19
C GLU A 316 -10.80 -25.81 -32.35
N GLU A 317 -10.77 -24.50 -32.12
CA GLU A 317 -9.54 -23.71 -32.20
C GLU A 317 -8.53 -24.12 -31.12
N VAL A 318 -8.97 -24.31 -29.87
CA VAL A 318 -8.10 -24.78 -28.79
C VAL A 318 -7.66 -26.21 -29.05
N LEU A 319 -8.60 -27.09 -29.42
CA LEU A 319 -8.29 -28.50 -29.67
C LEU A 319 -7.26 -28.69 -30.80
N ALA A 320 -7.32 -27.87 -31.85
CA ALA A 320 -6.38 -27.91 -32.96
C ALA A 320 -4.96 -27.44 -32.60
N LYS A 321 -4.78 -26.74 -31.48
CA LYS A 321 -3.48 -26.25 -30.99
C LYS A 321 -2.81 -27.20 -29.99
N LEU A 322 -3.48 -28.27 -29.59
CA LEU A 322 -2.93 -29.25 -28.66
C LEU A 322 -2.03 -30.24 -29.40
N ASP A 323 -0.86 -30.52 -28.85
CA ASP A 323 -0.04 -31.64 -29.32
C ASP A 323 -0.59 -32.99 -28.80
N ALA A 324 0.04 -34.08 -29.25
CA ALA A 324 -0.37 -35.45 -28.89
C ALA A 324 -0.22 -35.74 -27.39
N GLU A 325 0.81 -35.19 -26.73
CA GLU A 325 1.03 -35.37 -25.29
C GLU A 325 -0.03 -34.62 -24.48
N GLN A 326 -0.27 -33.35 -24.82
CA GLN A 326 -1.30 -32.52 -24.20
C GLN A 326 -2.69 -33.14 -24.36
N SER A 327 -3.00 -33.66 -25.56
CA SER A 327 -4.26 -34.36 -25.83
C SER A 327 -4.43 -35.59 -24.94
N ARG A 328 -3.36 -36.36 -24.73
CA ARG A 328 -3.36 -37.53 -23.85
C ARG A 328 -3.55 -37.16 -22.38
N VAL A 329 -2.89 -36.10 -21.91
CA VAL A 329 -3.07 -35.59 -20.55
C VAL A 329 -4.51 -35.14 -20.33
N LEU A 330 -5.08 -34.39 -21.27
CA LEU A 330 -6.46 -33.92 -21.17
C LEU A 330 -7.48 -35.07 -21.25
N ALA A 331 -7.26 -36.09 -22.06
CA ALA A 331 -8.15 -37.26 -22.07
C ALA A 331 -8.25 -37.94 -20.70
N ASN A 332 -7.16 -37.93 -19.91
CA ASN A 332 -7.18 -38.44 -18.53
C ASN A 332 -7.92 -37.51 -17.56
N ALA A 333 -7.86 -36.19 -17.76
CA ALA A 333 -8.63 -35.23 -16.99
C ALA A 333 -10.13 -35.22 -17.36
N PHE A 334 -10.48 -35.61 -18.59
CA PHE A 334 -11.82 -35.65 -19.14
C PHE A 334 -12.22 -37.05 -19.63
N PRO A 335 -12.36 -38.06 -18.74
CA PRO A 335 -12.63 -39.44 -19.16
C PRO A 335 -13.97 -39.61 -19.92
N SER A 336 -14.91 -38.68 -19.71
CA SER A 336 -16.21 -38.67 -20.40
C SER A 336 -16.15 -38.08 -21.81
N SER A 337 -15.11 -37.31 -22.17
CA SER A 337 -15.02 -36.68 -23.48
C SER A 337 -14.81 -37.73 -24.57
N ARG A 338 -15.66 -37.71 -25.60
CA ARG A 338 -15.50 -38.60 -26.76
C ARG A 338 -14.50 -38.01 -27.76
N ARG A 339 -14.50 -36.69 -27.94
CA ARG A 339 -13.60 -36.02 -28.89
C ARG A 339 -12.13 -36.20 -28.51
N LEU A 340 -11.78 -36.02 -27.23
CA LEU A 340 -10.39 -36.19 -26.77
C LEU A 340 -9.90 -37.64 -26.85
N ARG A 341 -10.78 -38.63 -26.64
CA ARG A 341 -10.44 -40.04 -26.81
C ARG A 341 -10.25 -40.41 -28.28
N ASN A 342 -11.16 -39.98 -29.14
CA ASN A 342 -11.05 -40.25 -30.58
C ASN A 342 -9.80 -39.62 -31.21
N ALA A 343 -9.32 -38.49 -30.67
CA ALA A 343 -8.08 -37.86 -31.11
C ALA A 343 -6.81 -38.69 -30.80
N LEU A 344 -6.87 -39.60 -29.81
CA LEU A 344 -5.78 -40.52 -29.47
C LEU A 344 -5.78 -41.80 -30.30
N ASP A 345 -6.92 -42.13 -30.93
CA ASP A 345 -7.12 -43.33 -31.74
C ASP A 345 -6.83 -43.09 -33.24
N VAL A 346 -6.43 -41.88 -33.65
CA VAL A 346 -6.01 -41.61 -35.03
C VAL A 346 -4.53 -42.04 -35.18
N PRO A 347 -4.21 -43.06 -36.00
CA PRO A 347 -2.83 -43.45 -36.24
C PRO A 347 -2.08 -42.31 -36.93
N GLU A 348 -0.84 -42.03 -36.51
CA GLU A 348 0.09 -41.17 -37.26
C GLU A 348 0.20 -41.71 -38.69
N SER A 349 -0.26 -40.92 -39.66
CA SER A 349 -0.19 -41.22 -41.10
C SER A 349 1.03 -40.60 -41.73
#